data_AF-A0A1M6XBZ1-F1
#
_entry.id   AF-A0A1M6XBZ1-F1
#
_cell.length_a   1.000
_cell.length_b   1.000
_cell.length_c   1.000
_cell.angle_alpha   90.00
_cell.angle_beta   90.00
_cell.angle_gamma   90.00
#
_symmetry.space_group_name_H-M   'P 1'
#
loop_
_entity.id
_entity.type
_entity.pdbx_description
1 polymer ?
#
loop_
_entity_poly.entity_id
_entity_poly.type
_entity_poly.pdbx_seq_one_letter_code
_entity_poly.pdbx_strand_id
1 'polypeptide(L)'
;MKVTLNMIRLSGVKYTWETIYTALINNFMENNEVEIYAAELIGADDYEENDFINDLAWGSMVKEEIISSIITEKLISDLDSFEEAELKKIRYAILLYLKEEYINSGEGLLNKLAEVYADFNYPVEMSTLYTICQTMNLQLIGMMQKVIWFQILSSI
;
A
#
# COMPACT_ATOMS: atom_id res chain seq x y z
N MET A 1 -5.94 7.18 -6.46
CA MET A 1 -5.33 6.01 -7.12
C MET A 1 -5.59 4.80 -6.24
N LYS A 2 -5.89 3.64 -6.83
CA LYS A 2 -6.05 2.39 -6.07
C LYS A 2 -4.71 1.65 -5.99
N VAL A 3 -4.40 1.08 -4.83
CA VAL A 3 -3.29 0.18 -4.60
C VAL A 3 -3.74 -1.26 -4.87
N THR A 4 -2.88 -2.04 -5.50
CA THR A 4 -3.08 -3.49 -5.68
C THR A 4 -2.12 -4.26 -4.79
N LEU A 5 -2.43 -5.52 -4.48
CA LEU A 5 -1.53 -6.41 -3.75
C LEU A 5 -0.17 -6.54 -4.43
N ASN A 6 -0.16 -6.57 -5.77
CA ASN A 6 1.08 -6.65 -6.52
C ASN A 6 1.97 -5.41 -6.30
N MET A 7 1.39 -4.20 -6.19
CA MET A 7 2.17 -2.99 -5.84
C MET A 7 2.81 -3.12 -4.46
N ILE A 8 2.05 -3.61 -3.47
CA ILE A 8 2.55 -3.80 -2.10
C ILE A 8 3.64 -4.87 -2.09
N ARG A 9 3.45 -5.98 -2.79
CA ARG A 9 4.43 -7.06 -2.93
C ARG A 9 5.74 -6.59 -3.55
N LEU A 10 5.66 -5.88 -4.68
CA LEU A 10 6.84 -5.35 -5.37
C LEU A 10 7.59 -4.31 -4.53
N SER A 11 6.92 -3.68 -3.56
CA SER A 11 7.56 -2.78 -2.61
C SER A 11 8.44 -3.46 -1.56
N GLY A 12 8.32 -4.79 -1.40
CA GLY A 12 9.04 -5.55 -0.37
C GLY A 12 8.57 -5.25 1.06
N VAL A 13 7.51 -4.45 1.22
CA VAL A 13 6.92 -4.16 2.52
C VAL A 13 6.06 -5.35 2.95
N LYS A 14 6.23 -5.79 4.20
CA LYS A 14 5.34 -6.79 4.80
C LYS A 14 3.93 -6.22 4.93
N TYR A 15 2.96 -6.96 4.43
CA TYR A 15 1.54 -6.65 4.56
C TYR A 15 0.81 -7.74 5.34
N THR A 16 -0.22 -7.33 6.07
CA THR A 16 -1.05 -8.16 6.95
C THR A 16 -2.50 -7.70 6.87
N TRP A 17 -3.41 -8.30 7.65
CA TRP A 17 -4.80 -7.86 7.72
C TRP A 17 -4.96 -6.39 8.09
N GLU A 18 -4.06 -5.84 8.91
CA GLU A 18 -3.99 -4.40 9.21
C GLU A 18 -3.79 -3.57 7.95
N THR A 19 -2.85 -3.97 7.08
CA THR A 19 -2.59 -3.27 5.80
C THR A 19 -3.81 -3.29 4.90
N ILE A 20 -4.44 -4.47 4.77
CA ILE A 20 -5.61 -4.68 3.91
C ILE A 20 -6.80 -3.87 4.42
N TYR A 21 -7.06 -3.93 5.72
CA TYR A 21 -8.11 -3.17 6.38
C TYR A 21 -7.91 -1.67 6.20
N THR A 22 -6.71 -1.14 6.49
CA THR A 22 -6.41 0.30 6.31
C THR A 22 -6.62 0.73 4.86
N ALA A 23 -6.17 -0.05 3.89
CA ALA A 23 -6.36 0.27 2.47
C ALA A 23 -7.84 0.24 2.07
N LEU A 24 -8.62 -0.69 2.61
CA LEU A 24 -10.03 -0.84 2.30
C LEU A 24 -10.87 0.29 2.90
N ILE A 25 -10.73 0.59 4.20
CA ILE A 25 -11.51 1.65 4.87
C ILE A 25 -11.24 3.03 4.26
N ASN A 26 -9.99 3.30 3.86
CA ASN A 26 -9.59 4.55 3.21
C ASN A 26 -9.88 4.57 1.70
N ASN A 27 -10.54 3.53 1.17
CA ASN A 27 -10.90 3.41 -0.23
C ASN A 27 -9.69 3.42 -1.19
N PHE A 28 -8.51 3.03 -0.72
CA PHE A 28 -7.32 2.85 -1.53
C PHE A 28 -7.26 1.46 -2.18
N MET A 29 -8.01 0.48 -1.70
CA MET A 29 -8.06 -0.87 -2.28
C MET A 29 -9.47 -1.22 -2.74
N GLU A 30 -9.57 -2.09 -3.75
CA GLU A 30 -10.82 -2.68 -4.25
C GLU A 30 -11.05 -4.06 -3.62
N ASN A 31 -12.30 -4.50 -3.53
CA ASN A 31 -12.65 -5.78 -2.89
C ASN A 31 -11.95 -6.98 -3.54
N ASN A 32 -11.81 -6.99 -4.87
CA ASN A 32 -11.15 -8.07 -5.59
C ASN A 32 -9.69 -8.29 -5.15
N GLU A 33 -8.99 -7.24 -4.71
CA GLU A 33 -7.64 -7.37 -4.15
C GLU A 33 -7.68 -8.06 -2.77
N VAL A 34 -8.73 -7.86 -2.00
CA VAL A 34 -8.94 -8.53 -0.71
C VAL A 34 -9.28 -10.01 -0.91
N GLU A 35 -10.06 -10.33 -1.94
CA GLU A 35 -10.36 -11.71 -2.36
C GLU A 35 -9.09 -12.45 -2.78
N ILE A 36 -8.21 -11.81 -3.55
CA ILE A 36 -6.90 -12.35 -3.92
C ILE A 36 -6.05 -12.58 -2.66
N TYR A 37 -6.08 -11.66 -1.70
CA TYR A 37 -5.35 -11.83 -0.44
C TYR A 37 -5.83 -13.06 0.34
N ALA A 38 -7.15 -13.25 0.44
CA ALA A 38 -7.72 -14.42 1.08
C ALA A 38 -7.32 -15.72 0.36
N ALA A 39 -7.33 -15.75 -0.97
CA ALA A 39 -6.87 -16.89 -1.75
C ALA A 39 -5.37 -17.19 -1.54
N GLU A 40 -4.53 -16.16 -1.38
CA GLU A 40 -3.12 -16.31 -1.03
C GLU A 40 -2.92 -16.95 0.35
N LEU A 41 -3.74 -16.57 1.34
CA LEU A 41 -3.70 -17.15 2.68
C LEU A 41 -4.09 -18.63 2.66
N ILE A 42 -5.15 -19.00 1.93
CA ILE A 42 -5.59 -20.39 1.80
C ILE A 42 -4.51 -21.27 1.17
N GLY A 43 -3.72 -20.70 0.25
CA GLY A 43 -2.61 -21.39 -0.40
C GLY A 43 -1.35 -21.54 0.45
N ALA A 44 -1.30 -20.97 1.65
CA ALA A 44 -0.14 -21.04 2.54
C ALA A 44 -0.06 -22.37 3.30
N ASP A 45 1.15 -22.90 3.49
CA ASP A 45 1.38 -24.19 4.18
C ASP A 45 0.92 -24.17 5.65
N ASP A 46 0.88 -22.99 6.27
CA ASP A 46 0.48 -22.75 7.65
C ASP A 46 -0.96 -22.23 7.80
N TYR A 47 -1.77 -22.35 6.75
CA TYR A 47 -3.16 -21.93 6.79
C TYR A 47 -3.98 -22.78 7.77
N GLU A 48 -4.58 -22.11 8.74
CA GLU A 48 -5.63 -22.67 9.60
C GLU A 48 -7.00 -22.36 8.99
N GLU A 49 -7.82 -23.40 8.81
CA GLU A 49 -9.13 -23.28 8.19
C GLU A 49 -10.01 -22.25 8.90
N ASN A 50 -10.49 -21.27 8.14
CA ASN A 50 -11.32 -20.18 8.62
C ASN A 50 -12.43 -19.90 7.59
N ASP A 51 -13.69 -20.10 8.01
CA ASP A 51 -14.87 -19.98 7.15
C ASP A 51 -14.97 -18.60 6.49
N PHE A 52 -14.69 -17.53 7.25
CA PHE A 52 -14.70 -16.17 6.70
C PHE A 52 -13.66 -16.00 5.58
N ILE A 53 -12.43 -16.47 5.78
CA ILE A 53 -11.36 -16.36 4.76
C ILE A 53 -11.72 -17.19 3.52
N ASN A 54 -12.28 -18.37 3.72
CA ASN A 54 -12.75 -19.22 2.62
C ASN A 54 -13.85 -18.52 1.81
N ASP A 55 -14.91 -18.04 2.47
CA ASP A 55 -16.02 -17.34 1.81
C ASP A 55 -15.56 -16.05 1.12
N LEU A 56 -14.64 -15.32 1.74
CA LEU A 56 -14.04 -14.11 1.17
C LEU A 56 -13.28 -14.42 -0.13
N ALA A 57 -12.51 -15.51 -0.18
CA ALA A 57 -11.79 -15.90 -1.40
C ALA A 57 -12.74 -16.26 -2.57
N TRP A 58 -14.00 -16.60 -2.28
CA TRP A 58 -15.03 -16.85 -3.30
C TRP A 58 -15.69 -15.57 -3.85
N GLY A 59 -15.40 -14.40 -3.29
CA GLY A 59 -15.89 -13.11 -3.80
C GLY A 59 -17.37 -12.85 -3.58
N SER A 60 -17.96 -13.41 -2.50
CA SER A 60 -19.39 -13.26 -2.20
C SER A 60 -19.72 -12.08 -1.30
N MET A 61 -18.75 -11.26 -0.89
CA MET A 61 -18.92 -10.24 0.15
C MET A 61 -18.80 -8.81 -0.39
N VAL A 62 -19.69 -7.93 0.08
CA VAL A 62 -19.56 -6.49 -0.17
C VAL A 62 -18.57 -5.86 0.82
N LYS A 63 -18.08 -4.65 0.52
CA LYS A 63 -17.01 -3.98 1.26
C LYS A 63 -17.31 -3.87 2.76
N GLU A 64 -18.54 -3.52 3.11
CA GLU A 64 -18.98 -3.31 4.49
C GLU A 64 -19.01 -4.63 5.29
N GLU A 65 -19.36 -5.74 4.62
CA GLU A 65 -19.32 -7.08 5.20
C GLU A 65 -17.88 -7.51 5.46
N ILE A 66 -16.98 -7.29 4.50
CA ILE A 66 -15.55 -7.59 4.64
C ILE A 66 -14.96 -6.85 5.86
N ILE A 67 -15.19 -5.55 5.95
CA ILE A 67 -14.70 -4.71 7.06
C ILE A 67 -15.23 -5.24 8.41
N SER A 68 -16.53 -5.52 8.49
CA SER A 68 -17.18 -5.99 9.72
C SER A 68 -16.69 -7.37 10.15
N SER A 69 -16.48 -8.27 9.19
CA SER A 69 -15.97 -9.62 9.45
C SER A 69 -14.51 -9.62 9.88
N ILE A 70 -13.64 -8.79 9.28
CA ILE A 70 -12.23 -8.65 9.74
C ILE A 70 -12.17 -8.31 11.25
N ILE A 71 -13.06 -7.41 11.71
CA ILE A 71 -13.14 -7.01 13.11
C ILE A 71 -13.72 -8.15 13.97
N THR A 72 -14.80 -8.79 13.51
CA THR A 72 -15.52 -9.83 14.27
C THR A 72 -14.67 -11.08 14.45
N GLU A 73 -13.94 -11.48 13.42
CA GLU A 73 -12.99 -12.60 13.41
C GLU A 73 -11.67 -12.28 14.15
N LYS A 74 -11.50 -11.04 14.64
CA LYS A 74 -10.30 -10.59 15.38
C LYS A 74 -9.00 -10.84 14.61
N LEU A 75 -9.05 -10.65 13.29
CA LEU A 75 -7.86 -10.78 12.42
C LEU A 75 -6.86 -9.65 12.63
N ILE A 76 -7.25 -8.64 13.40
CA ILE A 76 -6.46 -7.48 13.78
C ILE A 76 -6.47 -7.38 15.30
N SER A 77 -5.30 -7.26 15.90
CA SER A 77 -5.16 -7.31 17.36
C SER A 77 -5.53 -6.01 18.09
N ASP A 78 -5.35 -4.85 17.44
CA ASP A 78 -5.58 -3.54 18.06
C ASP A 78 -5.95 -2.49 17.00
N LEU A 79 -7.23 -2.08 16.94
CA LEU A 79 -7.74 -1.14 15.93
C LEU A 79 -7.17 0.29 16.05
N ASP A 80 -6.62 0.66 17.21
CA ASP A 80 -6.27 2.06 17.48
C ASP A 80 -4.80 2.38 17.17
N SER A 81 -3.93 1.39 16.92
CA SER A 81 -2.48 1.59 16.94
C SER A 81 -1.70 1.33 15.66
N PHE A 82 -2.33 0.91 14.55
CA PHE A 82 -1.61 0.62 13.30
C PHE A 82 -1.91 1.60 12.15
N GLU A 83 -3.02 2.35 12.18
CA GLU A 83 -3.55 2.98 10.96
C GLU A 83 -2.54 3.90 10.27
N GLU A 84 -1.85 4.78 11.00
CA GLU A 84 -0.86 5.68 10.40
C GLU A 84 0.37 4.92 9.87
N ALA A 85 0.78 3.84 10.55
CA ALA A 85 1.90 3.01 10.09
C ALA A 85 1.55 2.28 8.79
N GLU A 86 0.34 1.71 8.70
CA GLU A 86 -0.14 1.03 7.51
C GLU A 86 -0.41 2.00 6.35
N LEU A 87 -0.92 3.20 6.63
CA LEU A 87 -1.04 4.26 5.63
C LEU A 87 0.31 4.64 5.02
N LYS A 88 1.37 4.73 5.83
CA LYS A 88 2.73 5.00 5.34
C LYS A 88 3.23 3.89 4.42
N LYS A 89 2.96 2.62 4.74
CA LYS A 89 3.29 1.48 3.88
C LYS A 89 2.56 1.54 2.54
N ILE A 90 1.26 1.82 2.55
CA ILE A 90 0.44 1.94 1.34
C ILE A 90 0.94 3.09 0.45
N ARG A 91 1.17 4.26 1.04
CA ARG A 91 1.76 5.42 0.36
C ARG A 91 3.10 5.06 -0.28
N TYR A 92 3.97 4.39 0.47
CA TYR A 92 5.27 3.95 -0.02
C TYR A 92 5.17 2.99 -1.20
N ALA A 93 4.28 1.98 -1.13
CA ALA A 93 4.08 1.02 -2.21
C ALA A 93 3.64 1.71 -3.51
N ILE A 94 2.69 2.65 -3.43
CA ILE A 94 2.24 3.44 -4.59
C ILE A 94 3.38 4.28 -5.16
N LEU A 95 4.13 4.96 -4.29
CA LEU A 95 5.25 5.81 -4.72
C LEU A 95 6.34 5.02 -5.43
N LEU A 96 6.69 3.84 -4.91
CA LEU A 96 7.68 2.98 -5.54
C LEU A 96 7.17 2.47 -6.89
N TYR A 97 5.92 2.01 -6.96
CA TYR A 97 5.30 1.60 -8.21
C TYR A 97 5.35 2.71 -9.27
N LEU A 98 4.95 3.94 -8.92
CA LEU A 98 4.97 5.06 -9.83
C LEU A 98 6.39 5.41 -10.30
N LYS A 99 7.36 5.38 -9.40
CA LYS A 99 8.75 5.64 -9.74
C LYS A 99 9.26 4.67 -10.81
N GLU A 100 8.96 3.37 -10.65
CA GLU A 100 9.41 2.36 -11.61
C GLU A 100 8.63 2.47 -12.94
N GLU A 101 7.32 2.69 -12.88
CA GLU A 101 6.45 2.84 -14.06
C GLU A 101 6.85 4.05 -14.93
N TYR A 102 7.17 5.17 -14.27
CA TYR A 102 7.50 6.43 -14.95
C TYR A 102 8.99 6.76 -14.92
N ILE A 103 9.88 5.76 -14.73
CA ILE A 103 11.33 5.97 -14.59
C ILE A 103 11.96 6.74 -15.77
N ASN A 104 11.38 6.60 -16.96
CA ASN A 104 11.83 7.26 -18.19
C ASN A 104 11.06 8.56 -18.51
N SER A 105 10.12 8.99 -17.66
CA SER A 105 9.28 10.17 -17.89
C SER A 105 9.17 11.00 -16.62
N GLY A 106 10.08 11.96 -16.46
CA GLY A 106 10.09 12.86 -15.30
C GLY A 106 8.80 13.68 -15.16
N GLU A 107 8.26 14.19 -16.27
CA GLU A 107 6.98 14.93 -16.27
C GLU A 107 5.79 14.02 -15.93
N GLY A 108 5.74 12.81 -16.51
CA GLY A 108 4.70 11.83 -16.21
C GLY A 108 4.71 11.41 -14.74
N LEU A 109 5.90 11.18 -14.18
CA LEU A 109 6.09 10.88 -12.77
C LEU A 109 5.58 12.04 -11.90
N LEU A 110 5.99 13.27 -12.19
CA LEU A 110 5.58 14.45 -11.41
C LEU A 110 4.08 14.68 -11.42
N ASN A 111 3.44 14.56 -12.58
CA ASN A 111 1.99 14.70 -12.70
C ASN A 111 1.28 13.62 -11.88
N LYS A 112 1.75 12.37 -11.97
CA LYS A 112 1.11 11.27 -11.24
C LYS A 112 1.34 11.34 -9.73
N LEU A 113 2.51 11.80 -9.31
CA LEU A 113 2.80 12.08 -7.91
C LEU A 113 1.90 13.17 -7.35
N ALA A 114 1.61 14.24 -8.11
CA ALA A 114 0.71 15.30 -7.67
C ALA A 114 -0.72 14.80 -7.43
N GLU A 115 -1.24 13.94 -8.32
CA GLU A 115 -2.54 13.29 -8.14
C GLU A 115 -2.58 12.44 -6.86
N VAL A 116 -1.59 11.56 -6.68
CA VAL A 116 -1.50 10.71 -5.48
C VAL A 116 -1.36 11.56 -4.22
N TYR A 117 -0.57 12.62 -4.28
CA TYR A 117 -0.37 13.49 -3.13
C TYR A 117 -1.66 14.20 -2.70
N ALA A 118 -2.50 14.60 -3.67
CA ALA A 118 -3.84 15.12 -3.42
C ALA A 118 -4.79 14.05 -2.85
N ASP A 119 -4.76 12.83 -3.39
CA ASP A 119 -5.60 11.70 -2.94
C ASP A 119 -5.34 11.33 -1.47
N PHE A 120 -4.11 11.52 -0.98
CA PHE A 120 -3.74 11.29 0.42
C PHE A 120 -3.90 12.52 1.32
N ASN A 121 -4.50 13.62 0.83
CA ASN A 121 -4.66 14.88 1.55
C ASN A 121 -3.32 15.52 1.98
N TYR A 122 -2.32 15.47 1.11
CA TYR A 122 -1.03 16.16 1.24
C TYR A 122 -0.25 15.88 2.53
N PRO A 123 0.05 14.60 2.84
CA PRO A 123 0.77 14.24 4.06
C PRO A 123 2.22 14.72 4.02
N VAL A 124 2.71 15.35 5.09
CA VAL A 124 4.06 15.94 5.14
C VAL A 124 5.15 14.95 4.74
N GLU A 125 5.01 13.67 5.04
CA GLU A 125 6.00 12.62 4.72
C GLU A 125 6.17 12.37 3.21
N MET A 126 5.15 12.63 2.38
CA MET A 126 5.27 12.47 0.92
C MET A 126 5.86 13.72 0.24
N SER A 127 5.96 14.85 0.95
CA SER A 127 6.56 16.09 0.43
C SER A 127 8.03 15.91 0.02
N THR A 128 8.75 14.98 0.67
CA THR A 128 10.15 14.71 0.40
C THR A 128 10.34 14.14 -0.99
N LEU A 129 9.54 13.15 -1.39
CA LEU A 129 9.61 12.57 -2.75
C LEU A 129 9.18 13.56 -3.82
N TYR A 130 8.15 14.37 -3.55
CA TYR A 130 7.70 15.41 -4.48
C TYR A 130 8.78 16.49 -4.69
N THR A 131 9.39 16.98 -3.61
CA THR A 131 10.48 17.98 -3.66
C THR A 131 11.73 17.42 -4.34
N ILE A 132 12.05 16.15 -4.08
CA ILE A 132 13.15 15.44 -4.74
C ILE A 132 12.88 15.28 -6.23
N CYS A 133 11.68 14.86 -6.65
CA CYS A 133 11.35 14.74 -8.08
C CYS A 133 11.38 16.10 -8.79
N GLN A 134 10.91 17.17 -8.14
CA GLN A 134 11.00 18.53 -8.69
C GLN A 134 12.44 19.00 -8.85
N THR A 135 13.31 18.70 -7.89
CA THR A 135 14.75 19.01 -7.96
C THR A 135 15.52 18.08 -8.91
N MET A 136 15.08 16.82 -9.08
CA MET A 136 15.64 15.83 -10.02
C MET A 136 15.25 16.10 -11.48
N ASN A 137 14.14 16.79 -11.74
CA ASN A 137 13.82 17.29 -13.09
C ASN A 137 14.88 18.30 -13.59
N LEU A 138 15.77 18.79 -12.70
CA LEU A 138 16.94 19.59 -13.05
C LEU A 138 18.26 18.79 -13.14
N GLN A 139 18.31 17.53 -12.70
CA GLN A 139 19.52 16.70 -12.70
C GLN A 139 19.18 15.20 -12.88
N LEU A 140 19.16 14.74 -14.14
CA LEU A 140 18.82 13.38 -14.54
C LEU A 140 19.73 12.29 -13.90
N ILE A 141 19.08 11.29 -13.30
CA ILE A 141 19.27 9.84 -13.53
C ILE A 141 20.57 9.14 -13.02
N GLY A 142 21.54 9.84 -12.42
CA GLY A 142 22.85 9.21 -12.13
C GLY A 142 23.10 8.56 -10.75
N MET A 143 22.57 9.11 -9.64
CA MET A 143 23.34 9.00 -8.37
C MET A 143 22.67 8.38 -7.13
N MET A 144 21.39 8.00 -7.15
CA MET A 144 20.68 7.70 -5.90
C MET A 144 20.34 6.21 -5.65
N GLN A 145 21.30 5.30 -5.86
CA GLN A 145 21.17 3.92 -5.36
C GLN A 145 21.51 3.76 -3.86
N LYS A 146 22.15 4.73 -3.19
CA LYS A 146 22.71 4.50 -1.84
C LYS A 146 22.29 5.44 -0.72
N VAL A 147 21.81 6.65 -1.00
CA VAL A 147 21.56 7.66 0.06
C VAL A 147 20.12 7.60 0.61
N ILE A 148 19.15 7.20 -0.22
CA ILE A 148 17.71 7.21 0.12
C ILE A 148 17.34 6.18 1.19
N TRP A 149 18.03 5.05 1.23
CA TRP A 149 17.68 3.93 2.11
C TRP A 149 18.07 4.14 3.57
N PHE A 150 19.08 4.98 3.84
CA PHE A 150 19.60 5.16 5.20
C PHE A 150 18.70 6.02 6.08
N GLN A 151 17.91 6.94 5.50
CA GLN A 151 17.03 7.82 6.27
C GLN A 151 15.62 7.23 6.51
N ILE A 152 15.12 6.41 5.58
CA ILE A 152 13.79 5.80 5.71
C ILE A 152 13.81 4.61 6.68
N LEU A 153 14.89 3.82 6.69
CA LEU A 153 15.03 2.68 7.62
C LEU A 153 15.50 3.09 9.02
N SER A 154 16.06 4.28 9.21
CA SER A 154 16.49 4.77 10.53
C SER A 154 15.36 5.35 11.40
N SER A 155 14.12 5.31 10.91
CA SER A 155 12.94 5.85 11.60
C SER A 155 11.81 4.83 11.74
N ILE A 156 12.14 3.55 11.52
CA ILE A 156 11.35 2.35 11.87
C ILE A 156 12.18 1.61 12.93
#